data_AF-A0A2E4FT46-F1
#
_entry.id   AF-A0A2E4FT46-F1
#
_cell.length_a   1.000
_cell.length_b   1.000
_cell.length_c   1.000
_cell.angle_alpha   90.00
_cell.angle_beta   90.00
_cell.angle_gamma   90.00
#
_symmetry.space_group_name_H-M   'P 1'
#
loop_
_entity.id
_entity.type
_entity.pdbx_description
1 polymer ?
#
loop_
_entity_poly.entity_id
_entity_poly.type
_entity_poly.pdbx_seq_one_letter_code
_entity_poly.pdbx_strand_id
1 'polypeptide(L)'
;MASDSSSSITSGPTHHHVHRRSPDVVPRRRTLHGFAEAMSRADGIGLVDVDAFTALVVRTRNSVYRITILTPHRHEVLVQGGTFFPKCTRARLDGSSLGGSCLKLDWIGVGLHLEFHAGDQWIITSHVRSIAVDPLATSRPC
;
A
#
# COMPACT_ATOMS: atom_id res chain seq x y z
N MET A 1 9.11 38.94 72.31
CA MET A 1 8.45 37.64 72.52
C MET A 1 7.08 37.70 71.85
N ALA A 2 6.97 37.17 70.64
CA ALA A 2 5.70 36.99 69.94
C ALA A 2 5.84 35.81 68.97
N SER A 3 5.11 34.74 69.31
CA SER A 3 4.43 33.75 68.48
C SER A 3 4.96 33.46 67.07
N ASP A 4 5.55 32.28 66.89
CA ASP A 4 5.67 31.64 65.57
C ASP A 4 4.42 30.82 65.27
N SER A 5 3.78 31.19 64.16
CA SER A 5 2.57 30.60 63.62
C SER A 5 2.80 29.18 63.09
N SER A 6 1.97 28.25 63.53
CA SER A 6 1.84 26.92 62.94
C SER A 6 1.14 27.01 61.58
N SER A 7 1.74 26.44 60.54
CA SER A 7 1.07 26.21 59.25
C SER A 7 1.15 24.73 58.90
N SER A 8 0.00 24.06 58.96
CA SER A 8 -0.20 22.65 58.63
C SER A 8 -0.05 22.40 57.13
N ILE A 9 0.72 21.37 56.78
CA ILE A 9 0.90 20.88 55.40
C ILE A 9 -0.31 19.99 55.06
N THR A 10 -1.17 20.44 54.15
CA THR A 10 -2.23 19.60 53.57
C THR A 10 -1.71 18.95 52.30
N SER A 11 -1.47 17.63 52.35
CA SER A 11 -1.13 16.80 51.21
C SER A 11 -2.34 16.66 50.27
N GLY A 12 -2.30 17.31 49.11
CA GLY A 12 -3.30 17.13 48.04
C GLY A 12 -3.04 15.84 47.24
N PRO A 13 -4.08 15.22 46.65
CA PRO A 13 -3.92 13.97 45.91
C PRO A 13 -3.16 14.23 44.61
N THR A 14 -2.09 13.47 44.40
CA THR A 14 -1.37 13.37 43.13
C THR A 14 -2.33 12.87 42.05
N HIS A 15 -2.73 13.76 41.15
CA HIS A 15 -3.45 13.41 39.92
C HIS A 15 -2.52 12.58 39.01
N HIS A 16 -2.48 11.27 39.23
CA HIS A 16 -1.99 10.34 38.22
C HIS A 16 -2.99 10.36 37.06
N HIS A 17 -2.66 11.14 36.03
CA HIS A 17 -3.36 11.13 34.76
C HIS A 17 -3.06 9.79 34.09
N VAL A 18 -3.82 8.74 34.46
CA VAL A 18 -3.80 7.46 33.76
C VAL A 18 -4.38 7.74 32.39
N HIS A 19 -3.51 7.84 31.39
CA HIS A 19 -3.92 7.88 29.99
C HIS A 19 -4.57 6.52 29.71
N ARG A 20 -5.90 6.45 29.83
CA ARG A 20 -6.71 5.34 29.33
C ARG A 20 -6.37 5.25 27.84
N ARG A 21 -5.51 4.30 27.47
CA ARG A 21 -5.37 3.90 26.07
C ARG A 21 -6.76 3.44 25.66
N SER A 22 -7.41 4.19 24.77
CA SER A 22 -8.51 3.65 23.99
C SER A 22 -8.03 2.31 23.42
N PRO A 23 -8.82 1.22 23.48
CA PRO A 23 -8.43 0.01 22.78
C PRO A 23 -8.20 0.42 21.32
N ASP A 24 -7.00 0.15 20.79
CA ASP A 24 -6.67 0.49 19.42
C ASP A 24 -7.60 -0.28 18.48
N VAL A 25 -8.70 0.35 18.08
CA VAL A 25 -9.69 -0.26 17.19
C VAL A 25 -9.10 -0.26 15.80
N VAL A 26 -8.62 -1.43 15.37
CA VAL A 26 -8.14 -1.65 14.01
C VAL A 26 -9.35 -1.62 13.06
N PRO A 27 -9.37 -0.75 12.03
CA PRO A 27 -10.45 -0.76 11.04
C PRO A 27 -10.59 -2.13 10.38
N ARG A 28 -11.81 -2.63 10.12
CA ARG A 28 -12.03 -3.98 9.57
C ARG A 28 -11.18 -4.29 8.34
N ARG A 29 -11.04 -3.33 7.42
CA ARG A 29 -10.22 -3.46 6.19
C ARG A 29 -8.71 -3.67 6.44
N ARG A 30 -8.25 -3.37 7.65
CA ARG A 30 -6.86 -3.55 8.13
C ARG A 30 -6.69 -4.86 8.89
N THR A 31 -7.76 -5.61 9.12
CA THR A 31 -7.70 -7.00 9.61
C THR A 31 -7.53 -7.95 8.44
N LEU A 32 -6.87 -9.09 8.62
CA LEU A 32 -6.72 -10.09 7.57
C LEU A 32 -8.09 -10.59 7.06
N HIS A 33 -9.06 -10.78 7.96
CA HIS A 33 -10.40 -11.23 7.59
C HIS A 33 -11.14 -10.20 6.72
N GLY A 34 -11.18 -8.94 7.14
CA GLY A 34 -11.82 -7.88 6.34
C GLY A 34 -11.06 -7.56 5.05
N PHE A 35 -9.74 -7.75 5.03
CA PHE A 35 -8.95 -7.70 3.81
C PHE A 35 -9.36 -8.81 2.83
N ALA A 36 -9.40 -10.06 3.29
CA ALA A 36 -9.80 -11.21 2.47
C ALA A 36 -11.22 -11.04 1.89
N GLU A 37 -12.16 -10.54 2.69
CA GLU A 37 -13.53 -10.22 2.22
C GLU A 37 -13.54 -9.11 1.16
N ALA A 38 -12.70 -8.08 1.31
CA ALA A 38 -12.56 -7.06 0.28
C ALA A 38 -11.96 -7.64 -1.01
N MET A 39 -10.96 -8.52 -0.90
CA MET A 39 -10.30 -9.15 -2.05
C MET A 39 -11.21 -10.10 -2.82
N SER A 40 -12.18 -10.76 -2.17
CA SER A 40 -13.11 -11.67 -2.85
C SER A 40 -14.15 -10.94 -3.72
N ARG A 41 -14.32 -9.64 -3.51
CA ARG A 41 -15.27 -8.78 -4.25
C ARG A 41 -14.56 -7.85 -5.25
N ALA A 42 -13.24 -7.81 -5.24
CA ALA A 42 -12.45 -6.89 -6.06
C ALA A 42 -12.10 -7.52 -7.42
N ASP A 43 -12.26 -6.74 -8.48
CA ASP A 43 -11.79 -7.11 -9.82
C ASP A 43 -10.28 -6.92 -9.94
N GLY A 44 -9.65 -7.74 -10.77
CA GLY A 44 -8.22 -7.64 -11.04
C GLY A 44 -7.67 -8.89 -11.71
N ILE A 45 -6.36 -8.91 -11.91
CA ILE A 45 -5.67 -9.98 -12.61
C ILE A 45 -4.48 -10.49 -11.81
N GLY A 46 -4.26 -11.81 -11.82
CA GLY A 46 -3.03 -12.40 -11.32
C GLY A 46 -1.89 -12.15 -12.29
N LEU A 47 -0.70 -11.83 -11.79
CA LEU A 47 0.49 -11.65 -12.62
C LEU A 47 0.87 -12.95 -13.33
N VAL A 48 0.67 -14.09 -12.66
CA VAL A 48 0.95 -15.43 -13.20
C VAL A 48 -0.01 -15.86 -14.32
N ASP A 49 -1.17 -15.20 -14.41
CA ASP A 49 -2.17 -15.45 -15.45
C ASP A 49 -1.93 -14.59 -16.71
N VAL A 50 -0.89 -13.75 -16.69
CA VAL A 50 -0.53 -12.86 -17.79
C VAL A 50 0.76 -13.36 -18.43
N ASP A 51 0.72 -13.54 -19.74
CA ASP A 51 1.89 -13.98 -20.50
C ASP A 51 3.07 -13.01 -20.34
N ALA A 52 4.28 -13.57 -20.26
CA ALA A 52 5.50 -12.79 -20.27
C ALA A 52 5.56 -11.88 -21.52
N PHE A 53 6.15 -10.71 -21.35
CA PHE A 53 6.23 -9.61 -22.31
C PHE A 53 4.89 -8.95 -22.66
N THR A 54 3.77 -9.38 -22.08
CA THR A 54 2.53 -8.60 -22.12
C THR A 54 2.74 -7.26 -21.41
N ALA A 55 2.38 -6.17 -22.09
CA ALA A 55 2.33 -4.86 -21.48
C ALA A 55 0.92 -4.51 -21.05
N LEU A 56 0.83 -3.94 -19.85
CA LEU A 56 -0.38 -3.47 -19.23
C LEU A 56 -0.33 -1.96 -19.10
N VAL A 57 -1.44 -1.29 -19.41
CA VAL A 57 -1.69 0.09 -19.05
C VAL A 57 -2.56 0.11 -17.80
N VAL A 58 -1.96 0.45 -16.67
CA VAL A 58 -2.66 0.58 -15.39
C VAL A 58 -2.87 2.05 -15.07
N ARG A 59 -4.14 2.47 -15.07
CA ARG A 59 -4.50 3.82 -14.64
C ARG A 59 -4.78 3.79 -13.15
N THR A 60 -4.09 4.61 -12.39
CA THR A 60 -4.37 4.88 -10.98
C THR A 60 -5.03 6.24 -10.85
N ARG A 61 -5.50 6.61 -9.65
CA ARG A 61 -6.12 7.91 -9.39
C ARG A 61 -5.23 9.09 -9.81
N ASN A 62 -3.92 8.97 -9.61
CA ASN A 62 -2.99 10.09 -9.78
C ASN A 62 -2.07 9.96 -11.00
N SER A 63 -1.99 8.77 -11.61
CA SER A 63 -0.96 8.48 -12.61
C SER A 63 -1.35 7.31 -13.51
N VAL A 64 -0.76 7.25 -14.69
CA VAL A 64 -0.81 6.08 -15.58
C VAL A 64 0.55 5.40 -15.57
N TYR A 65 0.55 4.09 -15.40
CA TYR A 65 1.73 3.24 -15.47
C TYR A 65 1.61 2.31 -16.68
N ARG A 66 2.69 2.20 -17.45
CA ARG A 66 2.89 1.12 -18.41
C ARG A 66 3.77 0.09 -17.73
N ILE A 67 3.31 -1.16 -17.69
CA ILE A 67 3.94 -2.26 -16.97
C ILE A 67 4.09 -3.43 -17.93
N THR A 68 5.32 -3.75 -18.32
CA THR A 68 5.61 -4.96 -19.09
C THR A 68 6.02 -6.08 -18.13
N ILE A 69 5.30 -7.20 -18.17
CA ILE A 69 5.64 -8.38 -17.36
C ILE A 69 6.89 -9.04 -17.94
N LEU A 70 7.94 -9.25 -17.15
CA LEU A 70 9.18 -9.89 -17.62
C LEU A 70 9.26 -11.34 -17.16
N THR A 71 8.98 -11.59 -15.89
CA THR A 71 9.03 -12.93 -15.30
C THR A 71 7.89 -13.05 -14.30
N PRO A 72 6.72 -13.58 -14.73
CA PRO A 72 5.50 -13.63 -13.92
C PRO A 72 5.73 -14.22 -12.52
N HIS A 73 6.38 -15.38 -12.42
CA HIS A 73 6.63 -16.08 -11.14
C HIS A 73 7.69 -15.43 -10.23
N ARG A 74 8.41 -14.42 -10.71
CA ARG A 74 9.34 -13.60 -9.89
C ARG A 74 8.84 -12.18 -9.66
N HIS A 75 7.67 -11.88 -10.24
CA HIS A 75 6.99 -10.59 -10.19
C HIS A 75 7.86 -9.46 -10.77
N GLU A 76 8.81 -9.81 -11.64
CA GLU A 76 9.71 -8.86 -12.27
C GLU A 76 9.02 -8.20 -13.46
N VAL A 77 9.06 -6.87 -13.49
CA VAL A 77 8.42 -6.03 -14.50
C VAL A 77 9.37 -4.94 -14.99
N LEU A 78 9.11 -4.43 -16.19
CA LEU A 78 9.53 -3.07 -16.58
C LEU A 78 8.35 -2.15 -16.35
N VAL A 79 8.58 -1.03 -15.67
CA VAL A 79 7.55 -0.04 -15.38
C VAL A 79 8.02 1.35 -15.78
N GLN A 80 7.10 2.10 -16.37
CA GLN A 80 7.26 3.53 -16.63
C GLN A 80 5.96 4.26 -16.32
N GLY A 81 6.07 5.44 -15.70
CA GLY A 81 4.94 6.31 -15.41
C GLY A 81 4.88 6.77 -13.96
N GLY A 82 3.95 7.68 -13.71
CA GLY A 82 3.86 8.40 -12.44
C GLY A 82 5.13 9.19 -12.10
N THR A 83 5.22 9.65 -10.86
CA THR A 83 6.37 10.40 -10.36
C THR A 83 7.56 9.52 -9.99
N PHE A 84 7.30 8.23 -9.69
CA PHE A 84 8.32 7.31 -9.20
C PHE A 84 9.11 6.60 -10.32
N PHE A 85 8.53 6.47 -11.53
CA PHE A 85 9.18 5.82 -12.67
C PHE A 85 9.23 6.75 -13.89
N PRO A 86 9.98 7.87 -13.83
CA PRO A 86 10.07 8.81 -14.95
C PRO A 86 10.72 8.20 -16.20
N LYS A 87 11.49 7.12 -16.03
CA LYS A 87 12.10 6.31 -17.09
C LYS A 87 11.65 4.87 -16.96
N CYS A 88 11.74 4.11 -18.06
CA CYS A 88 11.55 2.66 -18.02
C CYS A 88 12.54 2.03 -17.03
N THR A 89 11.99 1.40 -15.99
CA THR A 89 12.74 0.94 -14.82
C THR A 89 12.38 -0.51 -14.52
N ARG A 90 13.37 -1.36 -14.25
CA ARG A 90 13.13 -2.71 -13.75
C ARG A 90 12.71 -2.64 -12.29
N ALA A 91 11.60 -3.28 -11.96
CA ALA A 91 11.06 -3.33 -10.60
C ALA A 91 10.45 -4.71 -10.32
N ARG A 92 10.14 -4.96 -9.05
CA ARG A 92 9.26 -6.06 -8.63
C ARG A 92 7.89 -5.48 -8.30
N LEU A 93 6.83 -6.06 -8.84
CA LEU A 93 5.45 -5.73 -8.51
C LEU A 93 4.93 -6.77 -7.52
N ASP A 94 5.03 -6.47 -6.22
CA ASP A 94 4.78 -7.45 -5.17
C ASP A 94 3.30 -7.80 -5.03
N GLY A 95 2.40 -6.87 -5.39
CA GLY A 95 0.97 -7.12 -5.45
C GLY A 95 0.13 -5.87 -5.21
N SER A 96 -1.06 -6.09 -4.63
CA SER A 96 -2.02 -5.02 -4.35
C SER A 96 -2.53 -5.00 -2.90
N SER A 97 -2.73 -3.81 -2.34
CA SER A 97 -3.16 -3.62 -0.94
C SER A 97 -4.23 -2.54 -0.77
N LEU A 98 -4.75 -2.43 0.45
CA LEU A 98 -5.60 -1.30 0.89
C LEU A 98 -4.76 -0.18 1.55
N GLY A 99 -3.50 -0.05 1.14
CA GLY A 99 -2.54 0.95 1.66
C GLY A 99 -1.80 0.48 2.91
N GLY A 100 -1.33 -0.78 2.91
CA GLY A 100 -0.58 -1.44 4.00
C GLY A 100 -1.36 -2.57 4.67
N SER A 101 -0.96 -2.99 5.88
CA SER A 101 -1.49 -4.10 6.72
C SER A 101 -1.55 -5.50 6.09
N CYS A 102 -2.08 -5.64 4.88
CA CYS A 102 -2.20 -6.90 4.16
C CYS A 102 -1.97 -6.62 2.68
N LEU A 103 -1.23 -7.51 2.03
CA LEU A 103 -0.89 -7.45 0.62
C LEU A 103 -1.38 -8.73 -0.03
N LYS A 104 -2.14 -8.60 -1.12
CA LYS A 104 -2.46 -9.74 -1.99
C LYS A 104 -1.34 -9.84 -3.00
N LEU A 105 -0.48 -10.84 -2.81
CA LEU A 105 0.67 -11.08 -3.67
C LEU A 105 0.22 -11.38 -5.10
N ASP A 106 1.07 -11.02 -6.05
CA ASP A 106 0.98 -11.42 -7.47
C ASP A 106 -0.33 -11.01 -8.12
N TRP A 107 -0.89 -9.89 -7.69
CA TRP A 107 -2.21 -9.47 -8.12
C TRP A 107 -2.28 -7.96 -8.34
N ILE A 108 -2.91 -7.54 -9.44
CA ILE A 108 -3.21 -6.14 -9.77
C ILE A 108 -4.72 -5.95 -9.59
N GLY A 109 -5.10 -5.22 -8.54
CA GLY A 109 -6.51 -5.04 -8.15
C GLY A 109 -7.07 -3.67 -8.46
N VAL A 110 -8.22 -3.61 -9.12
CA VAL A 110 -8.98 -2.36 -9.27
C VAL A 110 -9.47 -1.89 -7.89
N GLY A 111 -9.34 -0.60 -7.63
CA GLY A 111 -9.68 -0.02 -6.32
C GLY A 111 -8.63 -0.24 -5.24
N LEU A 112 -7.48 -0.85 -5.56
CA LEU A 112 -6.37 -1.09 -4.62
C LEU A 112 -5.12 -0.29 -4.98
N HIS A 113 -4.19 -0.20 -4.03
CA HIS A 113 -2.85 0.33 -4.26
C HIS A 113 -1.96 -0.76 -4.84
N LEU A 114 -1.12 -0.44 -5.83
CA LEU A 114 -0.01 -1.32 -6.22
C LEU A 114 1.19 -1.06 -5.33
N GLU A 115 1.89 -2.12 -4.97
CA GLU A 115 3.13 -2.05 -4.21
C GLU A 115 4.29 -2.57 -5.05
N PHE A 116 5.26 -1.69 -5.31
CA PHE A 116 6.47 -2.00 -6.05
C PHE A 116 7.69 -1.97 -5.14
N HIS A 117 8.65 -2.82 -5.45
CA HIS A 117 10.01 -2.74 -4.95
C HIS A 117 10.96 -2.41 -6.11
N ALA A 118 11.63 -1.26 -6.04
CA ALA A 118 12.57 -0.81 -7.07
C ALA A 118 13.85 -0.27 -6.42
N GLY A 119 14.97 -0.98 -6.62
CA GLY A 119 16.20 -0.67 -5.88
C GLY A 119 16.01 -0.86 -4.38
N ASP A 120 16.20 0.20 -3.60
CA ASP A 120 15.99 0.29 -2.15
C ASP A 120 14.64 0.94 -1.77
N GLN A 121 13.80 1.25 -2.77
CA GLN A 121 12.55 1.98 -2.55
C GLN A 121 11.33 1.06 -2.58
N TRP A 122 10.48 1.22 -1.56
CA TRP A 122 9.13 0.69 -1.53
C TRP A 122 8.14 1.75 -2.00
N ILE A 123 7.46 1.49 -3.11
CA ILE A 123 6.58 2.47 -3.76
C ILE A 123 5.14 1.96 -3.69
N ILE A 124 4.27 2.76 -3.09
CA ILE A 124 2.83 2.48 -3.01
C ILE A 124 2.10 3.49 -3.90
N THR A 125 1.38 3.01 -4.92
CA THR A 125 0.65 3.90 -5.83
C THR A 125 -0.62 4.45 -5.18
N SER A 126 -1.30 5.37 -5.84
CA SER A 126 -2.73 5.61 -5.55
C SER A 126 -3.61 4.45 -6.04
N HIS A 127 -4.89 4.42 -5.64
CA HIS A 127 -5.83 3.38 -6.06
C HIS A 127 -5.90 3.22 -7.58
N VAL A 128 -5.81 1.98 -8.06
CA VAL A 128 -6.05 1.59 -9.45
C VAL A 128 -7.51 1.89 -9.83
N ARG A 129 -7.69 2.40 -11.04
CA ARG A 129 -8.98 2.74 -11.65
C ARG A 129 -9.32 1.82 -12.82
N SER A 130 -8.32 1.43 -13.60
CA SER A 130 -8.49 0.46 -14.67
C SER A 130 -7.19 -0.22 -15.05
N ILE A 131 -7.33 -1.40 -15.63
CA ILE A 131 -6.26 -2.25 -16.14
C ILE A 131 -6.64 -2.60 -17.58
N ALA A 132 -5.71 -2.44 -18.51
CA ALA A 132 -5.90 -2.83 -19.90
C ALA A 132 -4.61 -3.43 -20.45
N VAL A 133 -4.71 -4.39 -21.35
CA VAL A 133 -3.56 -4.84 -22.16
C VAL A 133 -3.25 -3.75 -23.18
N ASP A 134 -1.97 -3.44 -23.39
CA ASP A 134 -1.51 -2.56 -24.45
C ASP A 134 -1.33 -3.36 -25.76
N PRO A 135 -2.21 -3.18 -26.76
CA PRO A 135 -2.12 -3.94 -28.01
C PRO A 135 -0.96 -3.51 -28.89
N LEU A 136 -0.31 -2.37 -28.61
CA LEU A 136 0.77 -1.81 -29.43
C LEU A 136 2.17 -2.19 -28.91
N ALA A 137 2.27 -2.69 -27.69
CA ALA A 137 3.53 -3.01 -27.03
C ALA A 137 4.20 -4.30 -27.50
N THR A 138 3.51 -5.12 -28.32
CA THR A 138 4.04 -6.37 -28.89
C THR A 138 5.34 -6.16 -29.68
N SER A 139 5.68 -4.92 -30.05
CA SER A 139 6.90 -4.58 -30.76
C SER A 139 8.05 -4.06 -29.88
N ARG A 140 7.78 -3.52 -28.69
CA ARG A 140 8.81 -2.99 -27.75
C ARG A 140 8.30 -3.02 -26.30
N PRO A 141 8.99 -3.71 -25.36
CA PRO A 141 8.80 -3.43 -23.93
C PRO A 141 9.13 -1.96 -23.68
N CYS A 142 8.46 -1.34 -22.69
CA CYS A 142 8.56 0.10 -22.35
C CYS A 142 9.84 0.79 -22.85
#